data_AF-A0A447JKE6-F1
#
_entry.id   AF-A0A447JKE6-F1
#
_cell.length_a   1.000
_cell.length_b   1.000
_cell.length_c   1.000
_cell.angle_alpha   90.00
_cell.angle_beta   90.00
_cell.angle_gamma   90.00
#
_symmetry.space_group_name_H-M   'P 1'
#
loop_
_entity.id
_entity.type
_entity.pdbx_description
1 polymer ?
#
loop_
_entity_poly.entity_id
_entity_poly.type
_entity_poly.pdbx_seq_one_letter_code
_entity_poly.pdbx_strand_id
1 'polypeptide(L)'
;MSASFTAGVFQPLDKSKLPGWKNLDPELLKLVAKHDPDNKYAMPYMWATTGIGYNVDKVKAVLGDDAPVNSWDLVLKPENLEKLKSCGVLFP
;
A
#
# COMPACT_ATOMS: atom_id res chain seq x y z
N MET A 1 2.51 18.12 -0.39
CA MET A 1 3.93 17.93 0.01
C MET A 1 3.99 17.17 1.34
N SER A 2 4.82 16.13 1.45
CA SER A 2 4.94 15.34 2.69
C SER A 2 5.71 16.10 3.79
N ALA A 3 5.48 15.73 5.05
CA ALA A 3 6.04 16.43 6.22
C ALA A 3 7.57 16.50 6.22
N SER A 4 8.24 15.43 5.79
CA SER A 4 9.71 15.37 5.75
C SER A 4 10.32 16.38 4.76
N PHE A 5 9.70 16.60 3.60
CA PHE A 5 10.17 17.62 2.66
C PHE A 5 10.01 19.03 3.23
N THR A 6 8.90 19.30 3.93
CA THR A 6 8.67 20.57 4.62
C THR A 6 9.68 20.81 5.74
N ALA A 7 10.08 19.75 6.45
CA ALA A 7 11.10 19.81 7.50
C ALA A 7 12.54 20.00 6.96
N GLY A 8 12.75 20.01 5.63
CA GLY A 8 14.04 20.31 5.03
C GLY A 8 15.11 19.22 5.22
N VAL A 9 14.71 17.99 5.53
CA VAL A 9 15.65 16.90 5.84
C VAL A 9 16.30 16.28 4.61
N PHE A 10 15.88 16.67 3.40
CA PHE A 10 16.37 16.12 2.14
C PHE A 10 16.91 17.21 1.21
N GLN A 11 18.02 16.90 0.54
CA GLN A 11 18.54 17.70 -0.57
C GLN A 11 17.81 17.35 -1.88
N PRO A 12 17.68 18.30 -2.83
CA PRO A 12 17.09 18.02 -4.13
C PRO A 12 17.96 17.07 -4.96
N LEU A 13 17.32 16.25 -5.80
CA LEU A 13 18.00 15.36 -6.72
C LEU A 13 18.52 16.12 -7.93
N ASP A 14 19.81 15.98 -8.23
CA ASP A 14 20.40 16.42 -9.48
C ASP A 14 20.09 15.40 -10.59
N LYS A 15 19.00 15.66 -11.33
CA LYS A 15 18.53 14.76 -12.41
C LYS A 15 19.52 14.63 -13.57
N SER A 16 20.50 15.53 -13.71
CA SER A 16 21.55 15.40 -14.73
C SER A 16 22.45 14.17 -14.50
N LYS A 17 22.55 13.74 -13.24
CA LYS A 17 23.30 12.54 -12.83
C LYS A 17 22.48 11.25 -12.87
N LEU A 18 21.20 11.34 -13.28
CA LEU A 18 20.25 10.23 -13.30
C LEU A 18 19.77 9.96 -14.74
N PRO A 19 20.63 9.47 -15.64
CA PRO A 19 20.25 9.24 -17.04
C PRO A 19 19.12 8.21 -17.22
N GLY A 20 18.90 7.35 -16.21
CA GLY A 20 17.80 6.38 -16.14
C GLY A 20 16.46 6.97 -15.71
N TRP A 21 16.37 8.27 -15.37
CA TRP A 21 15.13 8.90 -14.92
C TRP A 21 13.98 8.77 -15.94
N LYS A 22 14.33 8.77 -17.23
CA LYS A 22 13.40 8.57 -18.35
C LYS A 22 12.70 7.20 -18.36
N ASN A 23 13.19 6.22 -17.60
CA ASN A 23 12.62 4.87 -17.53
C ASN A 23 11.48 4.78 -16.50
N LEU A 24 11.26 5.82 -15.70
CA LEU A 24 10.22 5.85 -14.68
C LEU A 24 8.84 6.00 -15.33
N ASP A 25 7.85 5.32 -14.78
CA ASP A 25 6.46 5.43 -15.21
C ASP A 25 5.93 6.86 -14.96
N PRO A 26 5.50 7.59 -16.01
CA PRO A 26 4.98 8.95 -15.88
C PRO A 26 3.71 9.06 -15.02
N GLU A 27 2.85 8.05 -15.00
CA GLU A 27 1.64 8.05 -14.18
C GLU A 27 2.00 7.86 -12.70
N LEU A 28 2.96 7.00 -12.39
CA LEU A 28 3.49 6.87 -11.03
C LEU A 28 4.16 8.17 -10.57
N LEU A 29 4.91 8.84 -11.44
CA LEU A 29 5.52 10.13 -11.13
C LEU A 29 4.49 11.21 -10.79
N LYS A 30 3.37 11.27 -11.53
CA LYS A 30 2.25 12.17 -11.22
C LYS A 30 1.63 11.89 -9.85
N LEU A 31 1.48 10.62 -9.46
CA LEU A 31 0.98 10.25 -8.14
C LEU A 31 1.93 10.69 -7.03
N VAL A 32 3.23 10.42 -7.20
CA VAL A 32 4.27 10.83 -6.25
C VAL A 32 4.39 12.35 -6.17
N ALA A 33 4.15 13.08 -7.26
CA ALA A 33 4.23 14.54 -7.29
C ALA A 33 3.26 15.25 -6.33
N LYS A 34 2.17 14.59 -5.91
CA LYS A 34 1.26 15.09 -4.86
C LYS A 34 1.98 15.24 -3.50
N HIS A 35 2.98 14.39 -3.27
CA HIS A 35 3.79 14.38 -2.06
C HIS A 35 5.14 15.06 -2.24
N ASP A 36 5.72 15.02 -3.43
CA ASP A 36 6.99 15.66 -3.81
C ASP A 36 6.81 16.49 -5.11
N PRO A 37 6.39 17.76 -5.02
CA PRO A 37 6.17 18.61 -6.19
C PRO A 37 7.38 18.60 -7.14
N ASP A 38 7.10 18.44 -8.44
CA ASP A 38 8.08 18.29 -9.53
C ASP A 38 9.02 17.09 -9.40
N ASN A 39 8.71 16.14 -8.52
CA ASN A 39 9.55 14.99 -8.17
C ASN A 39 10.99 15.46 -7.89
N LYS A 40 11.12 16.46 -7.02
CA LYS A 40 12.36 17.21 -6.79
C LYS A 40 13.31 16.47 -5.84
N TYR A 41 12.77 15.64 -4.95
CA TYR A 41 13.52 15.04 -3.85
C TYR A 41 13.54 13.50 -3.87
N ALA A 42 12.55 12.86 -4.49
CA ALA A 42 12.37 11.41 -4.41
C ALA A 42 12.36 10.72 -5.78
N MET A 43 12.97 9.53 -5.84
CA MET A 43 12.86 8.59 -6.95
C MET A 43 11.94 7.43 -6.53
N PRO A 44 10.84 7.16 -7.24
CA PRO A 44 9.97 6.02 -6.93
C PRO A 44 10.74 4.70 -7.08
N TYR A 45 10.69 3.84 -6.06
CA TYR A 45 11.37 2.54 -6.07
C TYR A 45 10.39 1.38 -6.27
N MET A 46 9.51 1.16 -5.30
CA MET A 46 8.43 0.17 -5.37
C MET A 46 7.16 0.75 -4.74
N TRP A 47 6.02 0.21 -5.15
CA TRP A 47 4.73 0.50 -4.52
C TRP A 47 3.89 -0.77 -4.52
N ALA A 48 2.96 -0.85 -3.57
CA ALA A 48 2.02 -1.94 -3.43
C ALA A 48 0.76 -1.41 -2.72
N THR A 49 -0.19 -2.29 -2.48
CA THR A 49 -1.40 -1.99 -1.74
C THR A 49 -1.37 -2.69 -0.38
N THR A 50 -1.95 -2.06 0.64
CA THR A 50 -2.35 -2.79 1.85
C THR A 50 -3.65 -3.54 1.56
N GLY A 51 -3.64 -4.86 1.71
CA GLY A 51 -4.78 -5.72 1.43
C GLY A 51 -4.96 -6.80 2.50
N ILE A 52 -5.78 -7.81 2.20
CA ILE A 52 -6.06 -8.92 3.10
C ILE A 52 -5.37 -10.19 2.58
N GLY A 53 -4.34 -10.64 3.29
CA GLY A 53 -3.77 -11.97 3.10
C GLY A 53 -4.50 -12.98 3.97
N TYR A 54 -4.94 -14.11 3.41
CA TYR A 54 -5.72 -15.10 4.16
C TYR A 54 -5.41 -16.54 3.71
N ASN A 55 -5.71 -17.51 4.58
CA ASN A 55 -5.66 -18.94 4.27
C ASN A 55 -7.04 -19.38 3.76
N VAL A 56 -7.10 -19.83 2.50
CA VAL A 56 -8.35 -20.17 1.82
C VAL A 56 -9.13 -21.26 2.58
N ASP A 57 -8.47 -22.36 2.94
CA ASP A 57 -9.12 -23.51 3.58
C ASP A 57 -9.64 -23.17 4.96
N LYS A 58 -8.87 -22.42 5.75
CA LYS A 58 -9.28 -22.02 7.12
C LYS A 58 -10.43 -21.02 7.10
N VAL A 59 -10.40 -20.04 6.19
CA VAL A 59 -11.51 -19.08 6.07
C VAL A 59 -12.78 -19.79 5.63
N LYS A 60 -12.70 -20.69 4.66
CA LYS A 60 -13.85 -21.51 4.24
C LYS A 60 -14.41 -22.38 5.35
N ALA A 61 -13.55 -23.01 6.16
CA ALA A 61 -13.98 -23.83 7.28
C ALA A 61 -14.73 -23.02 8.36
N VAL A 62 -14.43 -21.73 8.51
CA VAL A 62 -15.01 -20.86 9.54
C VAL A 62 -16.24 -20.08 9.04
N LEU A 63 -16.20 -19.59 7.80
CA LEU A 63 -17.23 -18.70 7.23
C LEU A 63 -18.07 -19.34 6.11
N GLY A 64 -17.68 -20.51 5.62
CA GLY A 64 -18.31 -21.19 4.48
C GLY A 64 -17.73 -20.77 3.13
N ASP A 65 -18.26 -21.38 2.05
CA ASP A 65 -17.78 -21.12 0.68
C ASP A 65 -18.07 -19.71 0.19
N ASP A 66 -19.11 -19.05 0.72
CA ASP A 66 -19.53 -17.70 0.34
C ASP A 66 -18.88 -16.59 1.20
N ALA A 67 -17.75 -16.88 1.84
CA ALA A 67 -17.01 -15.90 2.62
C ALA A 67 -16.66 -14.66 1.74
N PRO A 68 -16.85 -13.41 2.24
CA PRO A 68 -16.68 -12.19 1.46
C PRO A 68 -15.20 -11.79 1.26
N VAL A 69 -14.40 -12.71 0.71
CA VAL A 69 -12.92 -12.60 0.62
C VAL A 69 -12.43 -11.49 -0.32
N ASN A 70 -13.32 -10.95 -1.16
CA ASN A 70 -13.07 -9.83 -2.05
C ASN A 70 -13.52 -8.48 -1.45
N SER A 71 -13.90 -8.44 -0.17
CA SER A 71 -14.39 -7.24 0.52
C SER A 71 -13.68 -7.03 1.86
N TRP A 72 -13.53 -5.76 2.25
CA TRP A 72 -13.09 -5.39 3.60
C TRP A 72 -14.05 -5.89 4.69
N ASP A 73 -15.28 -6.21 4.33
CA ASP A 73 -16.26 -6.89 5.19
C ASP A 73 -15.72 -8.17 5.84
N LEU A 74 -14.76 -8.85 5.21
CA LEU A 74 -14.14 -10.05 5.80
C LEU A 74 -13.53 -9.77 7.19
N VAL A 75 -12.91 -8.60 7.36
CA VAL A 75 -12.13 -8.27 8.58
C VAL A 75 -12.63 -7.03 9.31
N LEU A 76 -13.47 -6.20 8.69
CA LEU A 76 -14.00 -4.98 9.31
C LEU A 76 -15.43 -5.13 9.85
N LYS A 77 -16.14 -6.21 9.48
CA LYS A 77 -17.43 -6.55 10.10
C LYS A 77 -17.22 -7.42 11.35
N PRO A 78 -17.68 -6.99 12.54
CA PRO A 78 -17.49 -7.73 13.78
C PRO A 78 -17.95 -9.19 13.71
N GLU A 79 -19.08 -9.46 13.06
CA GLU A 79 -19.67 -10.80 12.95
C GLU A 79 -18.80 -11.80 12.17
N ASN A 80 -18.00 -11.31 11.22
CA ASN A 80 -17.03 -12.14 10.49
C ASN A 80 -15.75 -12.29 11.32
N LEU A 81 -15.27 -11.18 11.89
CA LEU A 81 -14.03 -11.13 12.65
C LEU A 81 -14.09 -11.99 13.92
N GLU A 82 -15.24 -12.03 14.61
CA GLU A 82 -15.50 -12.88 15.77
C GLU A 82 -15.34 -14.37 15.46
N LYS A 83 -15.81 -14.81 14.29
CA LYS A 83 -15.64 -16.20 13.83
C LYS A 83 -14.18 -16.47 13.45
N LEU A 84 -13.56 -15.57 12.69
CA LEU A 84 -12.17 -15.67 12.24
C LEU A 84 -11.16 -15.66 13.40
N LYS A 85 -11.53 -15.12 14.57
CA LYS A 85 -10.71 -15.20 15.79
C LYS A 85 -10.28 -16.64 16.11
N SER A 86 -11.11 -17.63 15.79
CA SER A 86 -10.79 -19.05 15.99
C SER A 86 -9.59 -19.55 15.18
N CYS A 87 -9.30 -18.94 14.03
CA CYS A 87 -8.16 -19.30 13.17
C CYS A 87 -7.02 -18.26 13.17
N GLY A 88 -7.18 -17.15 13.89
CA GLY A 88 -6.19 -16.09 14.06
C GLY A 88 -6.34 -14.95 13.06
N VAL A 89 -6.23 -13.71 13.56
CA VAL A 89 -6.26 -12.47 12.76
C VAL A 89 -5.20 -11.52 13.29
N LEU A 90 -4.45 -10.88 12.38
CA LEU A 90 -3.39 -9.92 12.70
C LEU A 90 -3.59 -8.65 11.88
N PHE A 91 -3.45 -7.50 12.54
CA PHE A 91 -3.32 -6.20 11.90
C PHE A 91 -1.89 -5.70 12.15
N PRO A 92 -1.17 -5.26 11.10
CA PRO A 92 0.16 -4.65 11.23
C PRO A 92 0.12 -3.26 11.87
#